data_AF-A0A7Y1US70-F1
#
_entry.id   AF-A0A7Y1US70-F1
#
_cell.length_a   1.000
_cell.length_b   1.000
_cell.length_c   1.000
_cell.angle_alpha   90.00
_cell.angle_beta   90.00
_cell.angle_gamma   90.00
#
_symmetry.space_group_name_H-M   'P 1'
#
loop_
_entity.id
_entity.type
_entity.pdbx_description
1 polymer ?
#
loop_
_entity_poly.entity_id
_entity_poly.type
_entity_poly.pdbx_seq_one_letter_code
_entity_poly.pdbx_strand_id
1 'polypeptide(L)'
;MASYEVRRTIKIEAEPADVYEKIVNLQRWESWSPWEGLDPGVAKSYTGPESGVGASYSWKGNRKVGEGNMKITDAQRPGRVALDVQFLKPFKSQSETVLS
;
A
#
# COMPACT_ATOMS: atom_id res chain seq x y z
N MET A 1 14.92 -13.38 -16.58
CA MET A 1 14.45 -12.23 -15.79
C MET A 1 14.99 -12.41 -14.39
N ALA A 2 15.73 -11.43 -13.86
CA ALA A 2 16.19 -11.49 -12.47
C ALA A 2 15.02 -11.12 -11.56
N SER A 3 14.61 -12.03 -10.67
CA SER A 3 13.71 -11.72 -9.57
C SER A 3 14.52 -11.11 -8.43
N TYR A 4 13.98 -10.09 -7.77
CA TYR A 4 14.53 -9.56 -6.54
C TYR A 4 13.46 -9.66 -5.44
N GLU A 5 13.91 -9.93 -4.22
CA GLU A 5 13.04 -9.98 -3.05
C GLU A 5 13.62 -9.05 -1.98
N VAL A 6 12.78 -8.20 -1.40
CA VAL A 6 13.16 -7.31 -0.30
C VAL A 6 12.31 -7.67 0.90
N ARG A 7 12.94 -8.01 2.02
CA ARG A 7 12.27 -8.24 3.30
C ARG A 7 12.77 -7.24 4.32
N ARG A 8 11.84 -6.71 5.11
CA ARG A 8 12.13 -5.82 6.24
C ARG A 8 11.25 -6.21 7.41
N THR A 9 11.82 -6.17 8.61
CA THR A 9 11.12 -6.47 9.86
C THR A 9 11.32 -5.32 10.83
N ILE A 10 10.24 -4.95 11.52
CA ILE A 10 10.25 -3.97 12.60
C ILE A 10 9.42 -4.53 13.76
N LYS A 11 9.76 -4.16 14.99
CA LYS A 11 8.95 -4.46 16.17
C LYS A 11 8.02 -3.29 16.43
N ILE A 12 6.72 -3.55 16.52
CA ILE A 12 5.70 -2.57 16.87
C ILE A 12 5.10 -3.00 18.22
N GLU A 13 5.09 -2.10 19.19
CA GLU A 13 4.47 -2.35 20.51
C GLU A 13 2.96 -2.07 20.43
N ALA A 14 2.24 -2.92 19.68
CA ALA A 14 0.79 -2.87 19.51
C ALA A 14 0.23 -4.29 19.29
N GLU A 15 -1.08 -4.47 19.44
CA GLU A 15 -1.70 -5.76 19.10
C GLU A 15 -1.70 -6.00 17.58
N PRO A 16 -1.48 -7.24 17.10
CA PRO A 16 -1.53 -7.53 15.66
C PRO A 16 -2.83 -7.11 14.99
N ALA A 17 -3.96 -7.18 15.71
CA ALA A 17 -5.26 -6.74 15.23
C ALA A 17 -5.29 -5.23 14.92
N ASP A 18 -4.71 -4.39 15.80
CA ASP A 18 -4.66 -2.93 15.59
C ASP A 18 -3.82 -2.57 14.35
N VAL A 19 -2.70 -3.29 14.16
CA VAL A 19 -1.83 -3.11 13.00
C VAL A 19 -2.57 -3.56 11.73
N TYR A 20 -3.21 -4.73 11.77
CA TYR A 20 -4.01 -5.25 10.66
C TYR A 20 -5.10 -4.27 10.22
N GLU A 21 -5.85 -3.67 11.16
CA GLU A 21 -6.92 -2.72 10.85
C GLU A 21 -6.43 -1.44 10.16
N LYS A 22 -5.19 -1.02 10.46
CA LYS A 22 -4.55 0.11 9.78
C LYS A 22 -4.04 -0.24 8.39
N ILE A 23 -3.63 -1.49 8.16
CA ILE A 23 -3.12 -1.96 6.88
C ILE A 23 -4.27 -2.25 5.90
N VAL A 24 -5.34 -2.89 6.38
CA VAL A 24 -6.45 -3.37 5.55
C VAL A 24 -7.34 -2.24 5.01
N ASN A 25 -7.22 -1.03 5.54
CA ASN A 25 -7.92 0.17 5.08
C ASN A 25 -6.91 1.15 4.45
N LEU A 26 -6.89 1.22 3.11
CA LEU A 26 -5.94 2.05 2.37
C LEU A 26 -6.15 3.56 2.58
N GLN A 27 -7.33 4.00 3.02
CA GLN A 27 -7.56 5.41 3.36
C GLN A 27 -6.79 5.79 4.64
N ARG A 28 -6.63 4.86 5.58
CA ARG A 28 -5.86 5.07 6.81
C ARG A 28 -4.36 5.15 6.58
N TRP A 29 -3.88 4.75 5.40
CA TRP A 29 -2.46 4.86 5.06
C TRP A 29 -2.00 6.30 5.01
N GLU A 30 -2.89 7.28 4.80
CA GLU A 30 -2.54 8.69 4.87
C GLU A 30 -1.90 9.08 6.22
N SER A 31 -2.25 8.37 7.30
CA SER A 31 -1.75 8.67 8.65
C SER A 31 -0.33 8.19 8.95
N TRP A 32 0.22 7.26 8.16
CA TRP A 32 1.51 6.62 8.48
C TRP A 32 2.40 6.31 7.28
N SER A 33 1.85 6.36 6.06
CA SER A 33 2.57 5.97 4.84
C SER A 33 3.71 6.95 4.54
N PRO A 34 4.90 6.44 4.16
CA PRO A 34 6.04 7.28 3.83
C PRO A 34 5.84 8.12 2.55
N TRP A 35 4.81 7.80 1.77
CA TRP A 35 4.46 8.53 0.54
C TRP A 35 3.72 9.85 0.83
N GLU A 36 3.26 10.02 2.06
CA GLU A 36 2.43 11.14 2.48
C GLU A 36 3.28 12.36 2.82
N GLY A 37 2.81 13.54 2.40
CA GLY A 37 3.53 14.80 2.57
C GLY A 37 4.66 15.07 1.57
N LEU A 38 4.95 14.12 0.65
CA LEU A 38 5.94 14.32 -0.42
C LEU A 38 5.44 15.25 -1.54
N ASP A 39 4.13 15.36 -1.71
CA ASP A 39 3.51 16.26 -2.68
C ASP A 39 2.16 16.79 -2.15
N PRO A 40 2.02 18.11 -1.90
CA PRO A 40 0.74 18.70 -1.49
C PRO A 40 -0.33 18.66 -2.60
N GLY A 41 0.05 18.38 -3.85
CA GLY A 41 -0.86 18.25 -5.00
C GLY A 41 -1.18 16.82 -5.40
N VAL A 42 -0.86 15.81 -4.57
CA VAL A 42 -1.14 14.42 -4.92
C VAL A 42 -2.64 14.17 -5.05
N ALA A 43 -3.07 13.73 -6.23
CA ALA A 43 -4.44 13.31 -6.45
C ALA A 43 -4.57 11.83 -6.07
N LYS A 44 -5.41 11.54 -5.07
CA LYS A 44 -5.69 10.19 -4.59
C LYS A 44 -7.09 9.78 -5.00
N SER A 45 -7.25 8.53 -5.41
CA SER A 45 -8.55 7.94 -5.69
C SER A 45 -8.63 6.57 -5.03
N TYR A 46 -9.71 6.33 -4.30
CA TYR A 46 -10.00 5.05 -3.68
C TYR A 46 -11.16 4.40 -4.41
N THR A 47 -11.05 3.12 -4.72
CA THR A 47 -12.11 2.35 -5.39
C THR A 47 -12.27 0.98 -4.73
N GLY A 48 -13.46 0.41 -4.86
CA GLY A 48 -13.82 -0.84 -4.18
C GLY A 48 -14.26 -0.64 -2.74
N PRO A 49 -14.18 -1.68 -1.89
CA PRO A 49 -14.55 -1.58 -0.48
C PRO A 49 -13.59 -0.68 0.30
N GLU A 50 -14.07 -0.10 1.40
CA GLU A 50 -13.26 0.76 2.28
C GLU A 50 -12.07 0.00 2.90
N SER A 51 -12.25 -1.31 3.13
CA SER A 51 -11.21 -2.18 3.64
C SER A 51 -11.33 -3.60 3.10
N GLY A 52 -10.20 -4.31 3.08
CA GLY A 52 -10.14 -5.73 2.74
C GLY A 52 -9.87 -6.00 1.27
N VAL A 53 -10.01 -7.27 0.87
CA VAL A 53 -9.75 -7.72 -0.49
C VAL A 53 -10.60 -6.93 -1.49
N GLY A 54 -9.94 -6.41 -2.52
CA GLY A 54 -10.57 -5.56 -3.54
C GLY A 54 -10.46 -4.06 -3.28
N ALA A 55 -10.14 -3.63 -2.06
CA ALA A 55 -9.86 -2.23 -1.77
C ALA A 55 -8.67 -1.78 -2.61
N SER A 56 -8.83 -0.66 -3.31
CA SER A 56 -7.85 -0.15 -4.25
C SER A 56 -7.58 1.33 -4.00
N TYR A 57 -6.32 1.71 -4.15
CA TYR A 57 -5.80 3.05 -3.94
C TYR A 57 -4.95 3.43 -5.14
N SER A 58 -5.30 4.51 -5.83
CA SER A 58 -4.49 5.08 -6.90
C SER A 58 -4.01 6.46 -6.51
N TRP A 59 -2.77 6.77 -6.86
CA TRP A 59 -2.18 8.09 -6.63
C TRP A 59 -1.56 8.63 -7.91
N LYS A 60 -1.63 9.94 -8.04
CA LYS A 60 -0.98 10.69 -9.13
C LYS A 60 -0.40 11.96 -8.56
N GLY A 61 0.93 11.99 -8.44
CA GLY A 61 1.66 13.15 -7.96
C GLY A 61 2.76 13.59 -8.92
N ASN A 62 3.67 14.40 -8.41
CA ASN A 62 4.87 14.87 -9.08
C ASN A 62 5.89 13.74 -9.29
N ARG A 63 7.05 14.09 -9.84
CA ARG A 63 8.12 13.14 -10.18
C ARG A 63 8.73 12.38 -8.98
N LYS A 64 8.50 12.83 -7.74
CA LYS A 64 8.98 12.18 -6.51
C LYS A 64 8.03 11.09 -6.02
N VAL A 65 6.72 11.35 -6.06
CA VAL A 65 5.68 10.39 -5.64
C VAL A 65 5.31 9.43 -6.77
N GLY A 66 5.45 9.90 -8.01
CA GLY A 66 5.11 9.14 -9.22
C GLY A 66 3.60 9.01 -9.41
N GLU A 67 3.23 8.07 -10.27
CA GLU A 67 1.85 7.70 -10.54
C GLU A 67 1.75 6.19 -10.43
N GLY A 68 0.74 5.68 -9.73
CA GLY A 68 0.58 4.25 -9.50
C GLY A 68 -0.76 3.89 -8.89
N ASN A 69 -0.98 2.59 -8.76
CA ASN A 69 -2.12 2.02 -8.06
C ASN A 69 -1.67 0.86 -7.16
N MET A 70 -2.48 0.58 -6.16
CA MET A 70 -2.30 -0.49 -5.20
C MET A 70 -3.65 -1.13 -4.94
N LYS A 71 -3.68 -2.45 -4.83
CA LYS A 71 -4.90 -3.21 -4.55
C LYS A 71 -4.63 -4.31 -3.55
N ILE A 72 -5.51 -4.45 -2.56
CA ILE A 72 -5.48 -5.59 -1.64
C ILE A 72 -5.98 -6.82 -2.38
N THR A 73 -5.12 -7.83 -2.51
CA THR A 73 -5.42 -9.11 -3.17
C THR A 73 -5.74 -10.23 -2.18
N ASP A 74 -5.19 -10.18 -0.98
CA ASP A 74 -5.47 -11.10 0.12
C ASP A 74 -5.42 -10.38 1.47
N ALA A 75 -6.25 -10.80 2.42
CA ALA A 75 -6.28 -10.22 3.77
C ALA A 75 -6.78 -11.25 4.79
N GLN A 76 -5.87 -11.80 5.58
CA GLN A 76 -6.16 -12.78 6.64
C GLN A 76 -5.90 -12.16 8.01
N ARG A 77 -6.96 -12.01 8.81
CA ARG A 77 -6.84 -11.51 10.19
C ARG A 77 -6.07 -12.51 11.06
N PRO A 78 -5.24 -12.05 12.01
CA PRO A 78 -4.79 -10.67 12.23
C PRO A 78 -3.40 -10.37 11.63
N GLY A 79 -2.86 -11.21 10.75
CA GLY A 79 -1.41 -11.25 10.51
C GLY A 79 -0.98 -11.42 9.06
N ARG A 80 -1.85 -11.22 8.07
CA ARG A 80 -1.42 -11.23 6.67
C ARG A 80 -2.27 -10.33 5.80
N VAL A 81 -1.62 -9.47 5.02
CA VAL A 81 -2.24 -8.70 3.94
C VAL A 81 -1.32 -8.74 2.72
N ALA A 82 -1.86 -9.13 1.57
CA ALA A 82 -1.15 -9.07 0.29
C ALA A 82 -1.70 -7.93 -0.56
N LEU A 83 -0.78 -7.22 -1.21
CA LEU A 83 -1.02 -6.05 -2.03
C LEU A 83 -0.37 -6.27 -3.40
N ASP A 84 -1.13 -6.01 -4.46
CA ASP A 84 -0.57 -5.80 -5.79
C ASP A 84 -0.30 -4.31 -5.96
N VAL A 85 0.97 -3.94 -6.16
CA VAL A 85 1.42 -2.55 -6.31
C VAL A 85 1.90 -2.37 -7.74
N GLN A 86 1.29 -1.42 -8.45
CA GLN A 86 1.62 -1.07 -9.83
C GLN A 86 2.05 0.39 -9.90
N PHE A 87 3.34 0.61 -10.14
CA PHE A 87 3.86 1.92 -10.52
C PHE A 87 3.67 2.10 -12.04
N LEU A 88 3.14 3.24 -12.46
CA LEU A 88 2.90 3.61 -13.85
C LEU A 88 3.94 4.63 -14.36
N LYS A 89 4.32 5.61 -13.52
CA LYS A 89 5.33 6.62 -13.84
C LYS A 89 6.28 6.88 -12.67
N PRO A 90 7.55 7.23 -12.92
CA PRO A 90 8.18 7.40 -14.24
C PRO A 90 8.52 6.07 -14.96
N PHE A 91 8.58 4.96 -14.23
CA PHE A 91 8.82 3.63 -14.79
C PHE A 91 7.66 2.71 -14.44
N LYS A 92 7.17 1.95 -15.43
CA LYS A 92 6.16 0.93 -15.19
C LYS A 92 6.78 -0.22 -14.43
N SER A 93 6.23 -0.56 -13.27
CA SER A 93 6.66 -1.68 -12.45
C SER A 93 5.46 -2.27 -11.73
N GLN A 94 5.45 -3.59 -11.58
CA GLN A 94 4.45 -4.29 -10.78
C GLN A 94 5.17 -5.19 -9.79
N SER A 95 4.73 -5.18 -8.55
CA SER A 95 5.28 -6.01 -7.49
C SER A 95 4.21 -6.44 -6.51
N GLU A 96 4.25 -7.70 -6.13
CA GLU A 96 3.48 -8.22 -5.00
C GLU A 96 4.18 -7.86 -3.69
N THR A 97 3.42 -7.31 -2.73
CA THR A 97 3.89 -6.94 -1.40
C THR A 97 3.07 -7.67 -0.35
N VAL A 98 3.74 -8.38 0.55
CA VAL A 98 3.07 -9.09 1.66
C VAL A 98 3.49 -8.45 2.98
N LEU A 99 2.50 -8.11 3.80
CA LEU A 99 2.65 -7.59 5.14
C LEU A 99 2.16 -8.66 6.12
N SER A 100 3.03 -9.10 7.03
CA SER A 100 2.76 -10.15 8.03
C SER A 100 3.49 -9.90 9.33
#